data_AF-A0A538GVA1-F1
#
_entry.id   AF-A0A538GVA1-F1
#
_cell.length_a   1.000
_cell.length_b   1.000
_cell.length_c   1.000
_cell.angle_alpha   90.00
_cell.angle_beta   90.00
_cell.angle_gamma   90.00
#
_symmetry.space_group_name_H-M   'P 1'
#
loop_
_entity.id
_entity.type
_entity.pdbx_description
1 polymer ?
#
loop_
_entity_poly.entity_id
_entity_poly.type
_entity_poly.pdbx_seq_one_letter_code
_entity_poly.pdbx_strand_id
1 'polypeptide(L)'
;MTPSSARQRPRRLGRSQPLKWRVSDRLWERLGPLLADPPRRFRYPGRCRYPARACLEGILYVLYTDTPWLEVPYRELGLPSGETCRRRLEEWSKRGLLASAVRILQEELAAAEKLDWSRVIVDASLVEAKKGARRSRARSWAGPAAATTSP
;
A
#
# COMPACT_ATOMS: atom_id res chain seq x y z
N MET A 1 2.18 62.38 6.75
CA MET A 1 1.44 61.13 6.50
C MET A 1 2.43 60.09 6.03
N THR A 2 2.78 59.11 6.88
CA THR A 2 3.65 57.98 6.55
C THR A 2 2.89 56.70 6.93
N PRO A 3 2.69 55.73 6.03
CA PRO A 3 1.86 54.58 6.33
C PRO A 3 2.59 53.64 7.29
N SER A 4 1.87 53.23 8.32
CA SER A 4 2.26 52.22 9.29
C SER A 4 2.53 50.89 8.58
N SER A 5 3.77 50.43 8.62
CA SER A 5 4.16 49.10 8.13
C SER A 5 3.60 48.04 9.08
N ALA A 6 2.42 47.52 8.74
CA ALA A 6 1.82 46.39 9.41
C ALA A 6 2.70 45.16 9.16
N ARG A 7 3.44 44.74 10.19
CA ARG A 7 4.18 43.48 10.21
C ARG A 7 3.21 42.32 9.98
N GLN A 8 3.16 41.83 8.73
CA GLN A 8 2.45 40.59 8.42
C GLN A 8 3.19 39.44 9.10
N ARG A 9 2.59 38.92 10.19
CA ARG A 9 3.03 37.65 10.78
C ARG A 9 2.76 36.54 9.76
N PRO A 10 3.73 35.66 9.47
CA PRO A 10 3.47 34.52 8.61
C PRO A 10 2.38 33.67 9.26
N ARG A 11 1.30 33.42 8.51
CA ARG A 11 0.26 32.48 8.92
C ARG A 11 0.98 31.16 9.22
N ARG A 12 0.93 30.70 10.48
CA ARG A 12 1.32 29.34 10.81
C ARG A 12 0.34 28.44 10.06
N LEU A 13 0.76 27.95 8.89
CA LEU A 13 0.08 26.83 8.26
C LEU A 13 0.10 25.73 9.31
N GLY A 14 -1.07 25.38 9.84
CA GLY A 14 -1.21 24.27 10.77
C GLY A 14 -0.49 23.08 10.15
N ARG A 15 0.29 22.35 10.95
CA ARG A 15 0.92 21.11 10.52
C ARG A 15 -0.17 20.26 9.88
N SER A 16 -0.24 20.23 8.56
CA SER A 16 -1.08 19.28 7.84
C SER A 16 -0.56 17.93 8.32
N GLN A 17 -1.35 17.24 9.13
CA GLN A 17 -0.99 15.89 9.51
C GLN A 17 -0.82 15.14 8.19
N PRO A 18 0.38 14.62 7.89
CA PRO A 18 0.58 13.88 6.66
C PRO A 18 -0.47 12.77 6.64
N LEU A 19 -1.11 12.60 5.49
CA LEU A 19 -2.02 11.48 5.29
C LEU A 19 -1.32 10.22 5.80
N LYS A 20 -2.00 9.36 6.57
CA LYS A 20 -1.35 8.30 7.36
C LYS A 20 -0.44 7.37 6.55
N TRP A 21 -0.64 7.29 5.25
CA TRP A 21 0.13 6.48 4.30
C TRP A 21 1.30 7.23 3.62
N ARG A 22 1.41 8.57 3.77
CA ARG A 22 2.54 9.35 3.23
C ARG A 22 3.80 9.06 4.04
N VAL A 23 4.90 8.84 3.33
CA VAL A 23 6.19 8.51 3.94
C VAL A 23 6.86 9.82 4.33
N SER A 24 7.13 10.03 5.63
CA SER A 24 7.90 11.19 6.08
C SER A 24 9.35 11.12 5.59
N ASP A 25 10.03 12.27 5.48
CA ASP A 25 11.43 12.31 5.03
C ASP A 25 12.34 11.48 5.95
N ARG A 26 12.14 11.60 7.27
CA ARG A 26 12.86 10.80 8.28
C ARG A 26 12.69 9.30 8.06
N LEU A 27 11.47 8.85 7.77
CA LEU A 27 11.20 7.43 7.47
C LEU A 27 11.89 7.02 6.16
N TRP A 28 11.85 7.89 5.16
CA TRP A 28 12.48 7.64 3.86
C TRP A 28 14.01 7.60 3.94
N GLU A 29 14.66 8.42 4.77
CA GLU A 29 16.11 8.37 4.98
C GLU A 29 16.58 7.00 5.46
N ARG A 30 15.76 6.31 6.25
CA ARG A 30 16.04 4.95 6.75
C ARG A 30 15.77 3.88 5.70
N LEU A 31 14.64 3.98 4.99
CA LEU A 31 14.19 2.94 4.05
C LEU A 31 14.77 3.09 2.64
N GLY A 32 15.08 4.31 2.21
CA GLY A 32 15.51 4.65 0.86
C GLY A 32 16.75 3.88 0.39
N PRO A 33 17.82 3.77 1.20
CA PRO A 33 19.00 2.97 0.83
C PRO A 33 18.69 1.49 0.62
N LEU A 34 17.76 0.93 1.41
CA LEU A 34 17.34 -0.47 1.30
C LEU A 34 16.45 -0.71 0.08
N LEU A 35 15.53 0.21 -0.20
CA LEU A 35 14.56 0.14 -1.29
C LEU A 35 15.10 0.74 -2.61
N ALA A 36 16.41 0.93 -2.70
CA ALA A 36 17.05 1.51 -3.87
C ALA A 36 16.81 0.66 -5.12
N ASP A 37 16.49 1.35 -6.22
CA ASP A 37 16.32 0.71 -7.51
C ASP A 37 17.66 0.14 -8.01
N PRO A 38 17.65 -1.03 -8.67
CA PRO A 38 18.83 -1.54 -9.33
C PRO A 38 19.33 -0.55 -10.40
N PRO A 39 20.65 -0.54 -10.69
CA PRO A 39 21.21 0.38 -11.65
C PRO A 39 20.53 0.24 -13.00
N ARG A 40 20.20 1.37 -13.61
CA ARG A 40 19.55 1.41 -14.93
C ARG A 40 20.54 0.89 -15.97
N ARG A 41 20.07 0.03 -16.87
CA ARG A 41 20.88 -0.48 -17.99
C ARG A 41 21.37 0.71 -18.84
N PHE A 42 22.65 0.70 -19.20
CA PHE A 42 23.23 1.77 -20.03
C PHE A 42 22.63 1.78 -21.45
N ARG A 43 22.52 0.61 -22.08
CA ARG A 43 21.99 0.47 -23.44
C ARG A 43 20.54 -0.01 -23.42
N TYR A 44 19.68 0.64 -24.22
CA TYR A 44 18.23 0.39 -24.31
C TYR A 44 17.54 0.37 -22.93
N PRO A 45 17.59 1.49 -22.19
CA PRO A 45 17.18 1.52 -20.79
C PRO A 45 15.67 1.35 -20.53
N GLY A 46 14.85 1.31 -21.58
CA GLY A 46 13.39 1.29 -21.48
C GLY A 46 12.81 2.53 -20.78
N ARG A 47 11.54 2.45 -20.41
CA ARG A 47 10.83 3.50 -19.66
C ARG A 47 11.47 3.70 -18.28
N CYS A 48 11.65 4.96 -17.89
CA CYS A 48 12.15 5.28 -16.56
C CYS A 48 11.21 4.71 -15.47
N ARG A 49 11.80 4.13 -14.43
CA ARG A 49 11.04 3.63 -13.27
C ARG A 49 10.45 4.81 -12.49
N TYR A 50 9.29 4.60 -11.89
CA TYR A 50 8.78 5.53 -10.89
C TYR A 50 9.70 5.54 -9.66
N PRO A 51 9.84 6.70 -8.98
CA PRO A 51 10.61 6.81 -7.76
C PRO A 51 10.18 5.78 -6.72
N ALA A 52 11.14 5.14 -6.06
CA ALA A 52 10.87 4.11 -5.06
C ALA A 52 9.98 4.62 -3.92
N ARG A 53 10.17 5.87 -3.47
CA ARG A 53 9.31 6.50 -2.45
C ARG A 53 7.86 6.59 -2.90
N ALA A 54 7.62 7.01 -4.14
CA ALA A 54 6.27 7.13 -4.69
C ALA A 54 5.58 5.76 -4.82
N CYS A 55 6.33 4.72 -5.19
CA CYS A 55 5.81 3.36 -5.16
C CYS A 55 5.49 2.89 -3.73
N LEU A 56 6.34 3.18 -2.75
CA LEU A 56 6.09 2.84 -1.35
C LEU A 56 4.82 3.53 -0.83
N GLU A 57 4.65 4.83 -1.09
CA GLU A 57 3.44 5.57 -0.73
C GLU A 57 2.19 5.00 -1.40
N GLY A 58 2.28 4.59 -2.67
CA GLY A 58 1.17 3.96 -3.38
C GLY A 58 0.80 2.58 -2.83
N ILE A 59 1.79 1.79 -2.39
CA ILE A 59 1.55 0.52 -1.70
C ILE A 59 0.87 0.77 -0.36
N LEU A 60 1.39 1.72 0.44
CA LEU A 60 0.82 2.07 1.74
C LEU A 60 -0.59 2.65 1.62
N TYR A 61 -0.88 3.40 0.56
CA TYR A 61 -2.23 3.87 0.26
C TYR A 61 -3.19 2.68 0.13
N VAL A 62 -2.87 1.73 -0.77
CA VAL A 62 -3.71 0.54 -0.99
C VAL A 62 -3.91 -0.28 0.28
N LEU A 63 -2.84 -0.50 1.06
CA LEU A 63 -2.93 -1.24 2.31
C LEU A 63 -3.75 -0.49 3.39
N TYR A 64 -3.73 0.84 3.38
CA TYR A 64 -4.46 1.65 4.35
C TYR A 64 -5.93 1.83 3.99
N THR A 65 -6.26 1.93 2.70
CA THR A 65 -7.63 2.17 2.22
C THR A 65 -8.34 0.92 1.73
N ASP A 66 -7.64 -0.22 1.66
CA ASP A 66 -8.11 -1.49 1.09
C ASP A 66 -8.66 -1.33 -0.34
N THR A 67 -8.11 -0.37 -1.09
CA THR A 67 -8.56 -0.07 -2.46
C THR A 67 -7.96 -1.07 -3.46
N PRO A 68 -8.77 -1.68 -4.35
CA PRO A 68 -8.24 -2.54 -5.40
C PRO A 68 -7.16 -1.84 -6.23
N TRP A 69 -6.12 -2.57 -6.64
CA TRP A 69 -5.00 -1.99 -7.40
C TRP A 69 -5.42 -1.25 -8.68
N LEU A 70 -6.51 -1.66 -9.32
CA LEU A 70 -7.04 -1.01 -10.53
C LEU A 70 -7.75 0.32 -10.26
N GLU A 71 -8.20 0.54 -9.03
CA GLU A 71 -9.03 1.68 -8.62
C GLU A 71 -8.25 2.78 -7.89
N VAL A 72 -6.92 2.65 -7.80
CA VAL A 72 -6.07 3.67 -7.17
C VAL A 72 -6.21 5.00 -7.94
N PRO A 73 -6.61 6.12 -7.28
CA PRO A 73 -6.75 7.43 -7.91
C PRO A 73 -5.37 8.10 -8.10
N TYR A 74 -4.53 7.47 -8.91
CA TYR A 74 -3.11 7.78 -9.02
C TYR A 74 -2.84 9.19 -9.57
N ARG A 75 -3.70 9.70 -10.46
CA ARG A 75 -3.56 11.04 -11.04
C ARG A 75 -3.83 12.14 -10.01
N GLU A 76 -4.86 11.97 -9.19
CA GLU A 76 -5.27 12.94 -8.17
C GLU A 76 -4.26 12.99 -7.02
N LEU A 77 -3.68 11.85 -6.66
CA LEU A 77 -2.76 11.73 -5.53
C LEU A 77 -1.28 11.89 -5.92
N GLY A 78 -0.98 12.02 -7.21
CA GLY A 78 0.40 12.05 -7.73
C GLY A 78 1.16 10.75 -7.49
N LEU A 79 0.46 9.62 -7.44
CA LEU A 79 1.03 8.29 -7.20
C LEU A 79 1.28 7.55 -8.52
N PRO A 80 2.13 6.50 -8.53
CA PRO A 80 2.17 5.56 -9.64
C PRO A 80 0.83 4.81 -9.76
N SER A 81 0.55 4.23 -10.92
CA SER A 81 -0.63 3.37 -11.07
C SER A 81 -0.56 2.20 -10.10
N GLY A 82 -1.71 1.72 -9.60
CA GLY A 82 -1.70 0.62 -8.63
C GLY A 82 -1.05 -0.65 -9.19
N GLU A 83 -1.17 -0.91 -10.49
CA GLU A 83 -0.44 -2.02 -11.15
C GLU A 83 1.09 -1.87 -11.07
N THR A 84 1.61 -0.63 -11.17
CA THR A 84 3.03 -0.36 -10.98
C THR A 84 3.45 -0.63 -9.53
N CYS A 85 2.63 -0.20 -8.57
CA CYS A 85 2.85 -0.44 -7.14
C CYS A 85 2.82 -1.94 -6.82
N ARG A 86 1.85 -2.69 -7.35
CA ARG A 86 1.72 -4.14 -7.20
C ARG A 86 2.95 -4.88 -7.70
N ARG A 87 3.40 -4.57 -8.93
CA ARG A 87 4.64 -5.14 -9.48
C ARG A 87 5.87 -4.80 -8.65
N ARG A 88 5.92 -3.58 -8.09
CA ARG A 88 7.03 -3.18 -7.20
C ARG A 88 7.01 -3.92 -5.87
N LEU A 89 5.82 -4.08 -5.29
CA LEU A 89 5.62 -4.86 -4.07
C LEU A 89 6.08 -6.31 -4.29
N GLU A 90 5.68 -6.95 -5.38
CA GLU A 90 6.12 -8.30 -5.73
C GLU A 90 7.64 -8.39 -5.91
N GLU A 91 8.27 -7.42 -6.59
CA GLU A 91 9.73 -7.36 -6.74
C GLU A 91 10.43 -7.27 -5.38
N TRP A 92 9.98 -6.35 -4.52
CA TRP A 92 10.57 -6.14 -3.20
C TRP A 92 10.35 -7.32 -2.27
N SER A 93 9.17 -7.94 -2.28
CA SER A 93 8.87 -9.14 -1.50
C SER A 93 9.73 -10.31 -1.93
N LYS A 94 9.87 -10.56 -3.24
CA LYS A 94 10.74 -11.63 -3.77
C LYS A 94 12.22 -11.43 -3.40
N ARG A 95 12.66 -10.18 -3.30
CA ARG A 95 14.03 -9.81 -2.90
C ARG A 95 14.21 -9.72 -1.39
N GLY A 96 13.18 -9.96 -0.59
CA GLY A 96 13.21 -9.82 0.87
C GLY A 96 13.29 -8.38 1.38
N LEU A 97 13.29 -7.38 0.50
CA LEU A 97 13.47 -5.97 0.85
C LEU A 97 12.34 -5.44 1.72
N LEU A 98 11.10 -5.86 1.45
CA LEU A 98 9.95 -5.45 2.25
C LEU A 98 10.06 -6.01 3.68
N ALA A 99 10.46 -7.27 3.83
CA ALA A 99 10.65 -7.89 5.14
C ALA A 99 11.77 -7.20 5.92
N SER A 100 12.90 -6.89 5.27
CA SER A 100 13.99 -6.11 5.87
C SER A 100 13.54 -4.71 6.27
N ALA A 101 12.72 -4.03 5.46
CA ALA A 101 12.19 -2.72 5.76
C ALA A 101 11.29 -2.76 7.01
N VAL A 102 10.37 -3.72 7.07
CA VAL A 102 9.50 -3.93 8.24
C VAL A 102 10.32 -4.21 9.50
N ARG A 103 11.38 -5.02 9.40
CA ARG A 103 12.26 -5.32 10.52
C ARG A 103 12.94 -4.07 11.09
N ILE A 104 13.48 -3.20 10.24
CA ILE A 104 14.09 -1.93 10.68
C ILE A 104 13.08 -1.11 11.48
N LEU A 105 11.84 -1.03 11.00
CA LEU A 105 10.78 -0.27 11.69
C LEU A 105 10.37 -0.91 13.02
N GLN A 106 10.32 -2.25 13.08
CA GLN A 106 10.07 -2.97 14.33
C GLN A 106 11.18 -2.70 15.35
N GLU A 107 12.45 -2.73 14.93
CA GLU A 107 13.60 -2.44 15.79
C GLU A 107 13.55 -0.98 16.32
N GLU A 108 13.18 -0.01 15.47
CA GLU A 108 13.00 1.38 15.90
C GLU A 108 11.83 1.54 16.91
N LEU A 109 10.71 0.87 16.67
CA LEU A 109 9.55 0.92 17.57
C LEU A 109 9.81 0.20 18.89
N ALA A 110 10.54 -0.92 18.85
CA ALA A 110 10.98 -1.64 20.03
C ALA A 110 11.92 -0.78 20.88
N ALA A 111 12.92 -0.14 20.26
CA ALA A 111 13.85 0.76 20.94
C ALA A 111 13.16 2.00 21.54
N ALA A 112 12.05 2.44 20.94
CA ALA A 112 11.24 3.54 21.45
C ALA A 112 10.19 3.10 22.49
N GLU A 113 10.17 1.83 22.91
CA GLU A 113 9.17 1.25 23.83
C GLU A 113 7.72 1.47 23.37
N LYS A 114 7.49 1.51 22.05
CA LYS A 114 6.17 1.75 21.44
C LYS A 114 5.45 0.46 21.05
N LEU A 115 6.10 -0.69 21.19
CA LEU A 115 5.49 -1.99 20.95
C LEU A 115 4.96 -2.55 22.28
N ASP A 116 3.63 -2.68 22.36
CA ASP A 116 2.98 -3.38 23.46
C ASP A 116 3.05 -4.89 23.23
N TRP A 117 4.04 -5.53 23.85
CA TRP A 117 4.24 -6.98 23.76
C TRP A 117 3.27 -7.79 24.62
N SER A 118 2.44 -7.14 25.45
CA SER A 118 1.42 -7.84 26.25
C SER A 118 0.27 -8.37 25.40
N ARG A 119 0.14 -7.90 24.16
CA ARG A 119 -0.93 -8.26 23.22
C ARG A 119 -0.35 -8.62 21.85
N VAL A 120 -0.54 -9.87 21.43
CA VAL A 120 -0.20 -10.32 20.08
C VAL A 120 -1.49 -10.64 19.34
N ILE A 121 -1.76 -9.90 18.25
CA ILE A 121 -2.88 -10.18 17.35
C ILE A 121 -2.32 -10.99 16.18
N VAL A 122 -2.81 -12.22 16.04
CA VAL A 122 -2.48 -13.06 14.88
C VAL A 122 -3.48 -12.75 13.78
N ASP A 123 -3.00 -12.24 12.65
CA ASP A 123 -3.83 -12.03 11.47
C ASP A 123 -4.21 -13.38 10.83
N ALA A 124 -5.45 -13.52 10.38
CA ALA A 124 -5.96 -14.76 9.82
C ALA A 124 -5.78 -14.79 8.29
N SER A 125 -5.04 -15.75 7.78
CA SER A 125 -4.95 -16.00 6.33
C SER A 125 -6.07 -16.94 5.87
N LEU A 126 -7.01 -16.46 5.06
CA LEU A 126 -7.95 -17.33 4.36
C LEU A 126 -7.26 -17.93 3.12
N VAL A 127 -7.08 -19.25 3.13
CA VAL A 127 -6.64 -20.02 1.97
C VAL A 127 -7.84 -20.79 1.44
N GLU A 128 -8.11 -20.70 0.14
CA GLU A 128 -9.13 -21.56 -0.49
C GLU A 128 -8.79 -23.02 -0.23
N ALA A 129 -9.76 -23.79 0.26
CA ALA A 129 -9.61 -25.22 0.39
C ALA A 129 -9.37 -25.82 -1.01
N LYS A 130 -8.18 -26.40 -1.23
CA LYS A 130 -7.82 -27.09 -2.48
C LYS A 130 -8.66 -28.36 -2.61
N LYS A 131 -9.90 -28.19 -3.09
CA LYS A 131 -10.84 -29.22 -3.58
C LYS A 131 -10.89 -30.51 -2.74
N GLY A 132 -11.32 -30.41 -1.48
CA GLY A 132 -11.76 -31.57 -0.70
C GLY A 132 -13.17 -32.00 -1.07
N ALA A 133 -13.37 -32.57 -2.26
CA ALA A 133 -14.70 -33.09 -2.62
C ALA A 133 -14.88 -34.53 -2.13
N ARG A 134 -15.82 -34.74 -1.20
CA ARG A 134 -16.78 -35.85 -1.31
C ARG A 134 -18.13 -35.19 -1.45
N ARG A 135 -18.61 -35.02 -2.70
CA ARG A 135 -19.94 -34.51 -3.09
C ARG A 135 -20.70 -33.81 -1.95
N SER A 136 -20.67 -32.48 -1.91
CA SER A 136 -21.76 -31.76 -1.26
C SER A 136 -23.03 -32.11 -2.04
N ARG A 137 -23.87 -32.99 -1.48
CA ARG A 137 -25.21 -33.25 -2.01
C ARG A 137 -26.00 -31.96 -1.82
N ALA A 138 -25.91 -31.06 -2.80
CA ALA A 138 -26.79 -29.91 -2.86
C ALA A 138 -28.21 -30.47 -2.91
N ARG A 139 -28.96 -30.33 -1.82
CA ARG A 139 -30.41 -30.32 -1.92
C ARG A 139 -30.76 -28.96 -2.52
N SER A 140 -30.78 -28.89 -3.85
CA SER A 140 -31.41 -27.79 -4.55
C SER A 140 -32.89 -27.80 -4.15
N TRP A 141 -33.34 -26.76 -3.45
CA TRP A 141 -34.76 -26.46 -3.22
C TRP A 141 -35.44 -25.87 -4.48
N ALA A 142 -34.79 -25.92 -5.64
CA ALA A 142 -35.47 -25.65 -6.90
C ALA A 142 -36.26 -26.90 -7.29
N GLY A 143 -37.55 -26.93 -6.94
CA GLY A 143 -38.49 -27.85 -7.59
C GLY A 143 -38.50 -27.61 -9.10
N PRO A 144 -38.73 -28.64 -9.93
CA PRO A 144 -38.75 -28.47 -11.37
C PRO A 144 -39.89 -27.52 -11.74
N ALA A 145 -39.55 -26.31 -12.18
CA ALA A 145 -40.49 -25.45 -12.87
C ALA A 145 -40.78 -26.11 -14.22
N ALA A 146 -41.99 -26.62 -14.39
CA ALA A 146 -42.48 -27.11 -15.67
C ALA A 146 -42.48 -25.95 -16.66
N ALA A 147 -41.69 -26.07 -17.73
CA ALA A 147 -41.77 -25.17 -18.86
C ALA A 147 -43.06 -25.47 -19.62
N THR A 148 -44.08 -24.63 -19.43
CA THR A 148 -45.28 -24.64 -20.27
C THR A 148 -45.04 -23.70 -21.45
N THR A 149 -44.86 -24.28 -22.64
CA THR A 149 -44.96 -23.55 -23.90
C THR A 149 -46.28 -23.92 -24.55
N SER A 150 -47.13 -22.93 -24.82
CA SER A 150 -48.28 -23.03 -25.74
C SER A 150 -48.83 -21.62 -26.02
N PRO A 151 -49.48 -21.37 -27.17
CA PRO A 151 -49.35 -22.00 -28.50
C PRO A 151 -48.60 -21.11 -29.52
#